data_AF-A0A7C7EGA9-F1
#
_entry.id   AF-A0A7C7EGA9-F1
#
_cell.length_a   1.000
_cell.length_b   1.000
_cell.length_c   1.000
_cell.angle_alpha   90.00
_cell.angle_beta   90.00
_cell.angle_gamma   90.00
#
_symmetry.space_group_name_H-M   'P 1'
#
loop_
_entity.id
_entity.type
_entity.pdbx_description
1 polymer ?
#
loop_
_entity_poly.entity_id
_entity_poly.type
_entity_poly.pdbx_seq_one_letter_code
_entity_poly.pdbx_strand_id
1 'polypeptide(L)'
;MKFKTVLKIMLVLFTVLSLAAPTYMFIPSSVLNRADSEAKLMHEAYAASSVENVKPSIEPVRVAKLWIGRKYFIRNAEKFPTDIAPYIDKNDRTLVPLRFIAYALGLGEENVIWNEKDQTVTINANITFPKFYTLPQKTLKRTLVFKIDSPEFTVDGQTKIMDTVPVLV
;
A
#
# COMPACT_ATOMS: atom_id res chain seq x y z
N MET A 1 63.47 -5.50 12.98
CA MET A 1 63.25 -5.08 11.58
C MET A 1 61.75 -4.80 11.40
N LYS A 2 61.39 -3.52 11.13
CA LYS A 2 60.10 -2.95 10.62
C LYS A 2 58.83 -3.25 11.46
N PHE A 3 58.41 -2.45 12.47
CA PHE A 3 57.87 -1.07 12.50
C PHE A 3 56.57 -0.82 11.70
N LYS A 4 55.53 -0.38 12.45
CA LYS A 4 54.26 0.25 12.05
C LYS A 4 53.26 -0.75 11.46
N THR A 5 52.11 -1.05 12.07
CA THR A 5 50.95 -0.16 12.17
C THR A 5 49.87 -0.87 13.01
N VAL A 6 50.02 -0.90 14.33
CA VAL A 6 48.97 -1.46 15.23
C VAL A 6 48.57 -0.43 16.30
N LEU A 7 49.13 0.78 16.23
CA LEU A 7 48.79 1.85 17.15
C LEU A 7 47.66 2.69 16.59
N LYS A 8 46.49 2.48 17.20
CA LYS A 8 45.51 3.51 17.57
C LYS A 8 44.88 4.28 16.40
N ILE A 9 43.59 4.09 16.19
CA ILE A 9 42.58 4.84 16.98
C ILE A 9 42.88 6.34 16.85
N MET A 10 42.47 6.92 15.74
CA MET A 10 42.01 8.31 15.64
C MET A 10 41.55 8.50 14.20
N LEU A 11 40.24 8.55 13.97
CA LEU A 11 39.57 9.85 13.92
C LEU A 11 39.91 10.61 12.62
N VAL A 12 39.28 10.20 11.52
CA VAL A 12 38.86 11.07 10.40
C VAL A 12 37.65 10.34 9.81
N LEU A 13 36.40 10.53 10.25
CA LEU A 13 35.64 11.78 10.33
C LEU A 13 35.91 12.67 9.12
N PHE A 14 35.34 12.33 7.96
CA PHE A 14 34.84 13.29 6.96
C PHE A 14 33.95 12.52 5.95
N THR A 15 32.64 12.49 6.24
CA THR A 15 31.48 12.74 5.33
C THR A 15 31.55 12.18 3.89
N VAL A 16 30.54 11.49 3.33
CA VAL A 16 29.15 11.92 3.05
C VAL A 16 28.28 10.70 2.64
N LEU A 17 27.01 10.65 3.08
CA LEU A 17 25.83 9.86 2.57
C LEU A 17 25.95 8.32 2.47
N SER A 18 24.96 7.48 2.80
CA SER A 18 23.66 7.56 3.45
C SER A 18 23.11 6.13 3.51
N LEU A 19 22.56 5.77 4.67
CA LEU A 19 21.69 4.60 4.97
C LEU A 19 22.32 3.20 4.91
N ALA A 20 22.90 2.86 6.07
CA ALA A 20 23.00 1.53 6.67
C ALA A 20 22.33 0.36 5.92
N ALA A 21 23.14 -0.51 5.34
CA ALA A 21 22.84 -1.94 5.42
C ALA A 21 23.25 -2.40 6.82
N PRO A 22 22.34 -2.90 7.68
CA PRO A 22 22.71 -3.35 9.00
C PRO A 22 23.67 -4.54 8.91
N THR A 23 24.76 -4.47 9.68
CA THR A 23 25.69 -5.56 9.93
C THR A 23 24.95 -6.82 10.35
N TYR A 24 25.20 -7.93 9.64
CA TYR A 24 24.67 -9.25 9.95
C TYR A 24 25.18 -9.73 11.32
N MET A 25 24.28 -9.90 12.29
CA MET A 25 24.54 -10.75 13.44
C MET A 25 24.44 -12.21 12.96
N PHE A 26 25.57 -12.91 12.91
CA PHE A 26 25.62 -14.32 12.54
C PHE A 26 24.97 -15.15 13.66
N ILE A 27 23.74 -15.62 13.42
CA ILE A 27 23.07 -16.56 14.33
C ILE A 27 23.52 -17.97 13.92
N PRO A 28 24.25 -18.72 14.78
CA PRO A 28 24.65 -20.09 14.48
C PRO A 28 23.42 -21.00 14.35
N SER A 29 23.48 -21.95 13.43
CA SER A 29 22.37 -22.81 12.98
C SER A 29 21.67 -23.63 14.08
N SER A 30 22.27 -23.71 15.28
CA SER A 30 21.71 -24.40 16.44
C SER A 30 20.63 -23.60 17.19
N VAL A 31 20.45 -22.31 16.91
CA VAL A 31 19.45 -21.44 17.56
C VAL A 31 18.11 -21.40 16.81
N LEU A 32 18.05 -21.99 15.61
CA LEU A 32 16.98 -21.83 14.64
C LEU A 32 15.88 -22.91 14.79
N ASN A 33 14.95 -22.75 15.75
CA ASN A 33 13.86 -23.70 15.98
C ASN A 33 12.47 -23.08 15.72
N ARG A 34 11.84 -23.59 14.65
CA ARG A 34 10.42 -23.50 14.25
C ARG A 34 9.79 -22.12 13.97
N ALA A 35 10.38 -21.00 14.40
CA ALA A 35 9.92 -19.65 14.06
C ALA A 35 10.57 -19.08 12.78
N ASP A 36 11.53 -19.82 12.20
CA ASP A 36 12.51 -19.26 11.28
C ASP A 36 12.39 -19.75 9.84
N SER A 37 11.33 -20.48 9.50
CA SER A 37 11.09 -20.87 8.11
C SER A 37 10.92 -19.63 7.24
N GLU A 38 10.19 -18.62 7.72
CA GLU A 38 10.00 -17.34 7.02
C GLU A 38 11.31 -16.56 6.92
N ALA A 39 12.09 -16.47 8.01
CA ALA A 39 13.36 -15.73 8.01
C ALA A 39 14.43 -16.39 7.11
N LYS A 40 14.50 -17.73 7.09
CA LYS A 40 15.37 -18.51 6.20
C LYS A 40 14.96 -18.35 4.74
N LEU A 41 13.65 -18.40 4.45
CA LEU A 41 13.10 -18.18 3.11
C LEU A 41 13.34 -16.75 2.61
N MET A 42 13.24 -15.75 3.49
CA MET A 42 13.51 -14.35 3.16
C MET A 42 15.00 -14.08 2.92
N HIS A 43 15.89 -14.75 3.68
CA HIS A 43 17.34 -14.67 3.49
C HIS A 43 17.80 -15.35 2.19
N GLU A 44 17.29 -16.54 1.90
CA GLU A 44 17.59 -17.30 0.67
C GLU A 44 16.99 -16.62 -0.58
N ALA A 45 15.78 -16.06 -0.50
CA ALA A 45 15.17 -15.31 -1.59
C ALA A 45 15.91 -14.00 -1.89
N TYR A 46 16.43 -13.31 -0.87
CA TYR A 46 17.22 -12.10 -1.05
C TYR A 46 18.61 -12.42 -1.64
N ALA A 47 19.28 -13.49 -1.17
CA ALA A 47 20.55 -13.97 -1.74
C ALA A 47 20.40 -14.47 -3.19
N ALA A 48 19.25 -15.03 -3.56
CA ALA A 48 18.92 -15.39 -4.93
C ALA A 48 18.60 -14.16 -5.82
N SER A 49 18.20 -13.03 -5.24
CA SER A 49 17.94 -11.78 -5.98
C SER A 49 19.20 -11.02 -6.40
N SER A 50 20.36 -11.34 -5.80
CA SER A 50 21.68 -10.83 -6.21
C SER A 50 22.23 -11.48 -7.49
N VAL A 51 21.51 -12.44 -8.08
CA VAL A 51 21.78 -12.91 -9.44
C VAL A 51 21.18 -11.91 -10.42
N GLU A 52 22.06 -11.16 -11.06
CA GLU A 52 21.81 -10.21 -12.15
C GLU A 52 20.71 -10.75 -13.11
N ASN A 53 19.56 -10.06 -13.17
CA ASN A 53 18.42 -10.21 -14.11
C ASN A 53 17.03 -10.63 -13.57
N VAL A 54 16.80 -10.77 -12.26
CA VAL A 54 15.42 -10.77 -11.73
C VAL A 54 15.14 -9.46 -11.00
N LYS A 55 14.75 -8.43 -11.74
CA LYS A 55 14.08 -7.27 -11.15
C LYS A 55 12.67 -7.74 -10.79
N PRO A 56 12.30 -7.99 -9.51
CA PRO A 56 10.92 -8.30 -9.20
C PRO A 56 10.06 -7.16 -9.75
N SER A 57 9.07 -7.50 -10.58
CA SER A 57 8.04 -6.56 -10.98
C SER A 57 7.20 -6.25 -9.74
N ILE A 58 7.72 -5.36 -8.90
CA ILE A 58 6.92 -4.69 -7.88
C ILE A 58 5.94 -3.85 -8.69
N GLU A 59 4.73 -4.37 -8.88
CA GLU A 59 3.59 -3.58 -9.38
C GLU A 59 3.63 -2.24 -8.66
N PRO A 60 3.70 -1.10 -9.38
CA PRO A 60 3.89 0.18 -8.74
C PRO A 60 2.78 0.39 -7.72
N VAL A 61 3.16 0.73 -6.48
CA VAL A 61 2.21 1.15 -5.46
C VAL A 61 1.33 2.23 -6.09
N ARG A 62 0.02 1.97 -6.16
CA ARG A 62 -0.92 2.92 -6.74
C ARG A 62 -1.01 4.13 -5.83
N VAL A 63 -0.53 5.28 -6.32
CA VAL A 63 -0.61 6.55 -5.60
C VAL A 63 -1.57 7.47 -6.33
N ALA A 64 -2.60 7.90 -5.61
CA ALA A 64 -3.59 8.86 -6.07
C ALA A 64 -3.35 10.22 -5.39
N LYS A 65 -3.35 11.30 -6.15
CA LYS A 65 -3.31 12.67 -5.64
C LYS A 65 -4.56 13.41 -6.04
N LEU A 66 -5.22 13.99 -5.05
CA LEU A 66 -6.44 14.79 -5.19
C LEU A 66 -6.20 16.15 -4.52
N TRP A 67 -6.86 17.19 -5.02
CA TRP A 67 -6.79 18.54 -4.45
C TRP A 67 -8.19 19.08 -4.23
N ILE A 68 -8.36 19.84 -3.15
CA ILE A 68 -9.60 20.59 -2.89
C ILE A 68 -9.92 21.50 -4.08
N GLY A 69 -11.18 21.50 -4.51
CA GLY A 69 -11.70 22.36 -5.57
C GLY A 69 -11.30 21.94 -7.00
N ARG A 70 -10.53 20.86 -7.18
CA ARG A 70 -10.12 20.38 -8.52
C ARG A 70 -10.94 19.17 -8.96
N LYS A 71 -11.55 19.29 -10.15
CA LYS A 71 -12.32 18.21 -10.82
C LYS A 71 -11.44 17.23 -11.59
N TYR A 72 -10.37 16.76 -10.96
CA TYR A 72 -9.50 15.71 -11.50
C TYR A 72 -8.63 15.11 -10.38
N PHE A 73 -8.13 13.91 -10.60
CA PHE A 73 -7.06 13.31 -9.79
C PHE A 73 -5.86 12.93 -10.67
N ILE A 74 -4.71 12.73 -10.03
CA ILE A 74 -3.51 12.19 -10.66
C ILE A 74 -3.26 10.78 -10.10
N ARG A 75 -3.12 9.79 -10.99
CA ARG A 75 -2.71 8.42 -10.63
C ARG A 75 -1.47 8.07 -11.45
N ASN A 76 -0.37 7.74 -10.76
CA ASN A 76 0.91 7.39 -11.39
C ASN A 76 1.36 8.37 -12.50
N ALA A 77 1.25 9.69 -12.22
CA ALA A 77 1.55 10.81 -13.11
C ALA A 77 0.56 11.08 -14.27
N GLU A 78 -0.48 10.26 -14.44
CA GLU A 78 -1.55 10.48 -15.41
C GLU A 78 -2.76 11.19 -14.78
N LYS A 79 -3.40 12.07 -15.54
CA LYS A 79 -4.54 12.89 -15.11
C LYS A 79 -5.88 12.29 -15.53
N PHE A 80 -6.78 12.14 -14.58
CA PHE A 80 -8.12 11.62 -14.77
C PHE A 80 -9.17 12.64 -14.35
N PRO A 81 -10.11 13.04 -15.22
CA PRO A 81 -11.17 13.97 -14.86
C PRO A 81 -12.16 13.36 -13.86
N THR A 82 -12.80 14.21 -13.07
CA THR A 82 -13.90 13.84 -12.17
C THR A 82 -15.10 14.76 -12.39
N ASP A 83 -16.31 14.31 -12.07
CA ASP A 83 -17.51 15.14 -12.16
C ASP A 83 -17.65 16.08 -10.95
N ILE A 84 -17.21 15.62 -9.78
CA ILE A 84 -17.16 16.40 -8.54
C ILE A 84 -15.72 16.57 -8.02
N ALA A 85 -15.47 17.71 -7.38
CA ALA A 85 -14.20 18.02 -6.74
C ALA A 85 -14.23 17.63 -5.26
N PRO A 86 -13.11 17.19 -4.67
CA PRO A 86 -12.96 17.14 -3.23
C PRO A 86 -13.24 18.51 -2.60
N TYR A 87 -13.85 18.53 -1.42
CA TYR A 87 -14.16 19.74 -0.69
C TYR A 87 -14.08 19.53 0.82
N ILE A 88 -14.06 20.62 1.58
CA ILE A 88 -14.10 20.61 3.04
C ILE A 88 -15.54 20.89 3.46
N ASP A 89 -16.12 20.03 4.29
CA ASP A 89 -17.47 20.21 4.83
C ASP A 89 -17.50 21.22 5.98
N LYS A 90 -18.70 21.51 6.51
CA LYS A 90 -18.88 22.43 7.65
C LYS A 90 -18.25 21.94 8.97
N ASN A 91 -17.79 20.69 9.03
CA ASN A 91 -17.19 20.07 10.21
C ASN A 91 -15.67 19.91 10.03
N ASP A 92 -15.05 20.65 9.11
CA ASP A 92 -13.63 20.61 8.78
C ASP A 92 -13.13 19.24 8.29
N ARG A 93 -14.00 18.47 7.63
CA ARG A 93 -13.64 17.18 7.03
C ARG A 93 -13.46 17.29 5.54
N THR A 94 -12.40 16.68 5.04
CA THR A 94 -12.19 16.54 3.60
C THR A 94 -13.06 15.41 3.05
N LEU A 95 -14.07 15.77 2.26
CA LEU A 95 -14.90 14.83 1.52
C LEU A 95 -14.30 14.61 0.13
N VAL A 96 -14.20 13.34 -0.25
CA VAL A 96 -13.65 12.89 -1.53
C VAL A 96 -14.67 12.06 -2.28
N PRO A 97 -14.69 12.12 -3.63
CA PRO A 97 -15.60 11.30 -4.41
C PRO A 97 -15.22 9.82 -4.36
N LEU A 98 -16.02 9.05 -3.63
CA LEU A 98 -15.80 7.63 -3.37
C LEU A 98 -15.55 6.80 -4.63
N ARG A 99 -16.31 7.06 -5.71
CA ARG A 99 -16.17 6.37 -7.00
C ARG A 99 -14.77 6.51 -7.59
N PHE A 100 -14.21 7.72 -7.61
CA PHE A 100 -12.86 7.92 -8.17
C PHE A 100 -11.77 7.43 -7.24
N ILE A 101 -12.00 7.38 -5.92
CA ILE A 101 -11.09 6.69 -5.00
C ILE A 101 -11.02 5.20 -5.35
N ALA A 102 -12.16 4.55 -5.61
CA ALA A 102 -12.19 3.16 -6.07
C ALA A 102 -11.38 2.98 -7.38
N TYR A 103 -11.56 3.87 -8.35
CA TYR A 103 -10.80 3.82 -9.61
C TYR A 103 -9.31 4.04 -9.42
N ALA A 104 -8.95 4.96 -8.52
CA ALA A 104 -7.56 5.22 -8.19
C ALA A 104 -6.89 4.00 -7.53
N LEU A 105 -7.66 3.21 -6.79
CA LEU A 105 -7.25 1.94 -6.19
C LEU A 105 -7.24 0.76 -7.18
N GLY A 106 -7.55 1.00 -8.46
CA GLY A 106 -7.48 0.02 -9.54
C GLY A 106 -8.75 -0.79 -9.75
N LEU A 107 -9.88 -0.34 -9.20
CA LEU A 107 -11.19 -0.91 -9.48
C LEU A 107 -11.79 -0.27 -10.74
N GLY A 108 -12.57 -1.05 -11.50
CA GLY A 108 -13.33 -0.56 -12.65
C GLY A 108 -14.68 0.02 -12.25
N GLU A 109 -15.39 0.59 -13.23
CA GLU A 109 -16.74 1.12 -13.03
C GLU A 109 -17.73 0.05 -12.58
N GLU A 110 -17.58 -1.16 -13.11
CA GLU A 110 -18.37 -2.35 -12.79
C GLU A 110 -18.25 -2.78 -11.33
N ASN A 111 -17.23 -2.31 -10.61
CA ASN A 111 -17.04 -2.61 -9.21
C ASN A 111 -17.78 -1.64 -8.28
N VAL A 112 -18.30 -0.52 -8.78
CA VAL A 112 -18.99 0.51 -7.99
C VAL A 112 -20.45 0.56 -8.40
N ILE A 113 -21.32 0.00 -7.55
CA ILE A 113 -22.73 -0.21 -7.86
C ILE A 113 -23.55 0.75 -7.01
N TRP A 114 -24.37 1.57 -7.65
CA TRP A 114 -25.37 2.41 -6.99
C TRP A 114 -26.73 1.71 -6.99
N ASN A 115 -27.37 1.63 -5.83
CA ASN A 115 -28.76 1.23 -5.69
C ASN A 115 -29.56 2.44 -5.21
N GLU A 116 -30.36 2.98 -6.14
CA GLU A 116 -31.18 4.17 -5.91
C GLU A 116 -32.26 3.95 -4.85
N LYS A 117 -32.93 2.81 -4.87
CA LYS A 117 -34.03 2.51 -3.94
C LYS A 117 -33.55 2.52 -2.50
N ASP A 118 -32.42 1.87 -2.25
CA ASP A 118 -31.87 1.71 -0.91
C ASP A 118 -30.91 2.84 -0.51
N GLN A 119 -30.61 3.75 -1.46
CA GLN A 119 -29.60 4.80 -1.35
C GLN A 119 -28.26 4.23 -0.86
N THR A 120 -27.80 3.16 -1.51
CA THR A 120 -26.57 2.46 -1.15
C THR A 120 -25.56 2.40 -2.29
N VAL A 121 -24.28 2.57 -1.94
CA VAL A 121 -23.14 2.30 -2.81
C VAL A 121 -22.50 0.99 -2.36
N THR A 122 -22.39 0.03 -3.27
CA THR A 122 -21.65 -1.22 -3.07
C THR A 122 -20.35 -1.19 -3.86
N ILE A 123 -19.23 -1.47 -3.21
CA ILE A 123 -17.91 -1.61 -3.85
C ILE A 123 -17.46 -3.06 -3.73
N ASN A 124 -17.32 -3.74 -4.87
CA ASN A 124 -16.82 -5.11 -4.95
C ASN A 124 -15.38 -5.12 -5.45
N ALA A 125 -14.42 -5.17 -4.53
CA ALA A 125 -13.00 -5.20 -4.86
C ALA A 125 -12.51 -6.64 -5.03
N ASN A 126 -11.99 -6.94 -6.22
CA ASN A 126 -11.29 -8.19 -6.52
C ASN A 126 -9.81 -7.89 -6.76
N ILE A 127 -9.01 -7.97 -5.70
CA ILE A 127 -7.58 -7.66 -5.76
C ILE A 127 -6.82 -8.97 -5.95
N THR A 128 -6.32 -9.17 -7.17
CA THR A 128 -5.45 -10.30 -7.49
C THR A 128 -4.00 -9.87 -7.35
N PHE A 129 -3.28 -10.50 -6.43
CA PHE A 129 -1.86 -10.27 -6.25
C PHE A 129 -1.07 -10.93 -7.41
N PRO A 130 0.03 -10.33 -7.89
CA PRO A 130 0.87 -10.96 -8.89
C PRO A 130 1.41 -12.29 -8.35
N LYS A 131 1.60 -13.25 -9.26
CA LYS A 131 2.19 -14.55 -8.91
C LYS A 131 3.66 -14.34 -8.57
N PHE A 132 4.02 -14.51 -7.30
CA PHE A 132 5.42 -14.48 -6.87
C PHE A 132 6.00 -15.89 -6.93
N TYR A 133 6.93 -16.15 -7.86
CA TYR A 133 7.59 -17.44 -8.04
C TYR A 133 6.57 -18.60 -8.21
N THR A 134 6.73 -19.72 -7.51
CA THR A 134 5.80 -20.87 -7.49
C THR A 134 4.63 -20.70 -6.52
N LEU A 135 4.52 -19.58 -5.80
CA LEU A 135 3.38 -19.36 -4.91
C LEU A 135 2.08 -19.26 -5.73
N PRO A 136 0.98 -19.85 -5.24
CA PRO A 136 -0.31 -19.70 -5.89
C PRO A 136 -0.71 -18.23 -5.89
N GLN A 137 -1.29 -17.79 -7.01
CA GLN A 137 -1.83 -16.45 -7.11
C GLN A 137 -2.98 -16.31 -6.11
N LYS A 138 -2.90 -15.29 -5.25
CA LYS A 138 -3.95 -15.02 -4.25
C LYS A 138 -4.86 -13.92 -4.77
N THR A 139 -6.17 -14.15 -4.71
CA THR A 139 -7.17 -13.13 -4.94
C THR A 139 -7.88 -12.83 -3.63
N LEU A 140 -7.87 -11.57 -3.22
CA LEU A 140 -8.66 -11.07 -2.12
C LEU A 140 -9.95 -10.47 -2.69
N LYS A 141 -11.09 -10.98 -2.24
CA LYS A 141 -12.38 -10.36 -2.49
C LYS A 141 -12.79 -9.55 -1.26
N ARG A 142 -13.32 -8.36 -1.48
CA ARG A 142 -13.79 -7.47 -0.44
C ARG A 142 -15.05 -6.75 -0.92
N THR A 143 -16.09 -6.80 -0.13
CA THR A 143 -17.33 -6.05 -0.40
C THR A 143 -17.49 -4.97 0.65
N LEU A 144 -17.62 -3.72 0.20
CA LEU A 144 -17.97 -2.60 1.05
C LEU A 144 -19.37 -2.11 0.69
N VAL A 145 -20.20 -1.80 1.68
CA VAL A 145 -21.52 -1.21 1.45
C VAL A 145 -21.67 0.04 2.30
N PHE A 146 -21.93 1.15 1.64
CA PHE A 146 -22.16 2.46 2.25
C PHE A 146 -23.60 2.86 2.00
N LYS A 147 -24.29 3.34 3.03
CA LYS A 147 -25.61 3.95 2.90
C LYS A 147 -25.48 5.45 3.06
N ILE A 148 -26.16 6.22 2.21
CA ILE A 148 -26.20 7.68 2.34
C ILE A 148 -26.78 8.07 3.71
N ASP A 149 -26.22 9.14 4.29
CA ASP A 149 -26.60 9.70 5.59
C ASP A 149 -26.45 8.75 6.79
N SER A 150 -25.75 7.62 6.60
CA SER A 150 -25.44 6.65 7.64
C SER A 150 -23.95 6.65 7.96
N PRO A 151 -23.53 6.77 9.23
CA PRO A 151 -22.12 6.57 9.61
C PRO A 151 -21.74 5.08 9.58
N GLU A 152 -22.73 4.18 9.58
CA GLU A 152 -22.51 2.75 9.46
C GLU A 152 -22.25 2.36 8.01
N PHE A 153 -21.23 1.54 7.82
CA PHE A 153 -20.92 0.86 6.57
C PHE A 153 -20.53 -0.58 6.88
N THR A 154 -20.60 -1.47 5.89
CA THR A 154 -20.16 -2.85 6.08
C THR A 154 -18.89 -3.15 5.32
N VAL A 155 -18.08 -4.04 5.89
CA VAL A 155 -16.90 -4.63 5.26
C VAL A 155 -17.06 -6.13 5.36
N ASP A 156 -17.28 -6.79 4.22
CA ASP A 156 -17.63 -8.22 4.14
C ASP A 156 -18.79 -8.60 5.07
N GLY A 157 -19.81 -7.73 5.13
CA GLY A 157 -20.99 -7.89 5.99
C GLY A 157 -20.79 -7.50 7.45
N GLN A 158 -19.56 -7.23 7.90
CA GLN A 158 -19.31 -6.74 9.26
C GLN A 158 -19.52 -5.23 9.33
N THR A 159 -20.40 -4.78 10.22
CA THR A 159 -20.63 -3.36 10.44
C THR A 159 -19.39 -2.69 11.03
N LYS A 160 -19.09 -1.51 10.48
CA LYS A 160 -18.07 -0.56 10.90
C LYS A 160 -18.71 0.82 10.95
N ILE A 161 -18.11 1.72 11.73
CA ILE A 161 -18.59 3.08 11.92
C ILE A 161 -17.52 4.04 11.41
N MET A 162 -17.94 5.02 10.62
CA MET A 162 -17.13 6.15 10.20
C MET A 162 -17.47 7.36 11.07
N ASP A 163 -16.48 8.22 11.28
CA ASP A 163 -16.72 9.49 11.97
C ASP A 163 -17.64 10.41 11.14
N THR A 164 -17.70 10.20 9.82
CA THR A 164 -18.47 10.98 8.83
C THR A 164 -19.50 10.14 8.09
N VAL A 165 -20.48 10.80 7.46
CA VAL A 165 -21.49 10.13 6.64
C VAL A 165 -21.20 10.30 5.15
N PRO A 166 -21.50 9.29 4.32
CA PRO A 166 -21.57 9.46 2.86
C PRO A 166 -22.70 10.42 2.51
N VAL A 167 -22.43 11.33 1.58
CA VAL A 167 -23.38 12.34 1.11
C VAL A 167 -23.53 12.26 -0.41
N LEU A 168 -24.72 12.57 -0.90
CA LEU A 168 -24.97 12.82 -2.31
C LEU A 168 -24.88 14.33 -2.54
N VAL A 169 -24.11 14.75 -3.55
CA VAL A 169 -23.75 16.16 -3.78
C VAL A 169 -23.94 16.51 -5.25
#